data_AF-A0A916JWC7-F1
#
_entry.id   AF-A0A916JWC7-F1
#
_cell.length_a   1.000
_cell.length_b   1.000
_cell.length_c   1.000
_cell.angle_alpha   90.00
_cell.angle_beta   90.00
_cell.angle_gamma   90.00
#
_symmetry.space_group_name_H-M   'P 1'
#
loop_
_entity.id
_entity.type
_entity.pdbx_description
1 polymer ?
#
loop_
_entity_poly.entity_id
_entity_poly.type
_entity_poly.pdbx_seq_one_letter_code
_entity_poly.pdbx_strand_id
1 'polypeptide(L)'
;MSKLIRNFTVHDLKDEVLYFNHLWKRTFSNGRAIYTATSNHSAITLSNVTPRGKIIPQVVQRFKKGSRVVVIDTAVHLPPHTSKLL
;
A
#
# COMPACT_ATOMS: atom_id res chain seq x y z
N MET A 1 -5.60 10.52 -17.78
CA MET A 1 -5.61 9.70 -16.55
C MET A 1 -5.41 10.61 -15.34
N SER A 2 -6.33 10.60 -14.38
CA SER A 2 -6.27 11.47 -13.19
C SER A 2 -5.38 10.85 -12.10
N LYS A 3 -4.50 11.65 -11.51
CA LYS A 3 -3.69 11.30 -10.34
C LYS A 3 -4.39 11.88 -9.11
N LEU A 4 -4.69 11.04 -8.12
CA LEU A 4 -5.37 11.48 -6.91
C LEU A 4 -4.39 11.54 -5.74
N ILE A 5 -4.28 12.70 -5.09
CA ILE A 5 -3.48 12.88 -3.86
C ILE A 5 -4.36 12.45 -2.67
N ARG A 6 -3.83 11.59 -1.82
CA ARG A 6 -4.48 11.12 -0.58
C ARG A 6 -3.61 11.55 0.60
N ASN A 7 -4.25 11.97 1.69
CA ASN A 7 -3.57 12.25 2.96
C ASN A 7 -3.35 10.93 3.72
N PHE A 8 -3.87 10.80 4.93
CA PHE A 8 -3.85 9.54 5.66
C PHE A 8 -5.07 8.69 5.29
N THR A 9 -4.87 7.39 5.08
CA THR A 9 -5.96 6.43 4.89
C THR A 9 -5.73 5.19 5.74
N VAL A 10 -6.83 4.59 6.20
CA VAL A 10 -6.85 3.26 6.80
C VAL A 10 -7.58 2.35 5.83
N HIS A 11 -6.96 1.22 5.48
CA HIS A 11 -7.54 0.20 4.63
C HIS A 11 -7.80 -1.07 5.45
N ASP A 12 -8.96 -1.69 5.27
CA ASP A 12 -9.27 -3.05 5.75
C ASP A 12 -9.01 -4.04 4.61
N LEU A 13 -8.14 -5.02 4.83
CA LEU A 13 -7.58 -5.92 3.81
C LEU A 13 -8.38 -7.20 3.57
N LYS A 14 -9.67 -7.24 3.93
CA LYS A 14 -10.46 -8.49 3.85
C LYS A 14 -10.41 -9.15 2.47
N ASP A 15 -10.47 -8.36 1.40
CA ASP A 15 -10.49 -8.84 0.01
C ASP A 15 -9.34 -8.27 -0.85
N GLU A 16 -8.44 -7.49 -0.24
CA GLU A 16 -7.37 -6.74 -0.93
C GLU A 16 -5.99 -7.32 -0.61
N VAL A 17 -5.20 -7.61 -1.65
CA VAL A 17 -3.78 -8.00 -1.48
C VAL A 17 -2.88 -6.81 -1.81
N LEU A 18 -1.98 -6.48 -0.88
CA LEU A 18 -1.01 -5.41 -1.03
C LEU A 18 0.35 -5.97 -1.43
N TYR A 19 0.84 -5.51 -2.57
CA TYR A 19 2.18 -5.82 -3.04
C TYR A 19 3.11 -4.62 -2.85
N PHE A 20 4.10 -4.78 -1.98
CA PHE A 20 5.17 -3.82 -1.76
C PHE A 20 6.31 -4.12 -2.75
N ASN A 21 6.78 -3.12 -3.50
CA ASN A 21 7.95 -3.31 -4.35
C ASN A 21 9.26 -3.44 -3.53
N HIS A 22 10.39 -3.68 -4.19
CA HIS A 22 11.69 -3.88 -3.52
C HIS A 22 12.24 -2.62 -2.82
N LEU A 23 11.59 -1.45 -2.96
CA LEU A 23 12.01 -0.17 -2.37
C LEU A 23 11.46 0.06 -0.96
N TRP A 24 11.03 -1.03 -0.30
CA TRP A 24 10.54 -1.00 1.06
C TRP A 24 11.48 -1.78 1.98
N LYS A 25 11.80 -1.18 3.13
CA LYS A 25 12.44 -1.87 4.24
C LYS A 25 11.39 -2.28 5.26
N ARG A 26 11.29 -3.58 5.57
CA ARG A 26 10.39 -4.12 6.59
C ARG A 26 11.08 -4.20 7.95
N THR A 27 10.36 -3.81 8.99
CA THR A 27 10.75 -3.98 10.40
C THR A 27 9.56 -4.47 11.20
N PHE A 28 9.79 -5.18 12.29
CA PHE A 28 8.74 -5.63 13.20
C PHE A 28 8.90 -4.95 14.56
N SER A 29 7.81 -4.44 15.11
CA SER A 29 7.80 -3.77 16.41
C SER A 29 6.44 -3.90 17.06
N ASN A 30 6.40 -4.36 18.32
CA ASN A 30 5.18 -4.49 19.12
C ASN A 30 4.03 -5.23 18.41
N GLY A 31 4.34 -6.36 17.74
CA GLY A 31 3.36 -7.15 16.99
C GLY A 31 2.91 -6.54 15.66
N ARG A 32 3.53 -5.44 15.22
CA ARG A 32 3.16 -4.73 13.98
C ARG A 32 4.29 -4.82 12.97
N ALA A 33 3.94 -4.95 11.69
CA ALA A 33 4.90 -4.80 10.61
C ALA A 33 4.93 -3.34 10.15
N ILE A 34 6.13 -2.75 10.11
CA ILE A 34 6.35 -1.38 9.67
C ILE A 34 7.20 -1.42 8.41
N TYR A 35 6.64 -0.94 7.31
CA TYR A 35 7.29 -0.81 6.01
C TYR A 35 7.72 0.65 5.83
N THR A 36 9.01 0.87 5.66
CA THR A 36 9.59 2.20 5.45
C THR A 36 10.09 2.33 4.02
N ALA A 37 9.61 3.36 3.32
CA ALA A 37 10.02 3.67 1.95
C ALA A 37 11.49 4.10 1.91
N THR A 38 12.31 3.37 1.15
CA THR A 38 13.75 3.69 1.00
C THR A 38 14.00 4.67 -0.16
N SER A 39 12.99 4.89 -1.02
CA SER A 39 13.06 5.74 -2.22
C SER A 39 11.76 6.51 -2.47
N ASN A 40 11.84 7.61 -3.24
CA ASN A 40 10.68 8.37 -3.73
C ASN A 40 9.84 7.62 -4.79
N HIS A 41 10.30 6.43 -5.18
CA HIS A 41 9.61 5.54 -6.12
C HIS A 41 9.02 4.31 -5.42
N SER A 42 8.99 4.29 -4.09
CA SER A 42 8.36 3.22 -3.33
C SER A 42 6.88 3.16 -3.65
N ALA A 43 6.40 1.97 -3.98
CA ALA A 43 5.04 1.77 -4.45
C ALA A 43 4.37 0.59 -3.77
N ILE A 44 3.06 0.73 -3.57
CA ILE A 44 2.16 -0.36 -3.19
C ILE A 44 1.19 -0.56 -4.34
N THR A 45 1.08 -1.79 -4.82
CA THR A 45 0.05 -2.18 -5.77
C THR A 45 -1.06 -2.90 -5.01
N LEU A 46 -2.26 -2.33 -5.06
CA LEU A 46 -3.48 -2.94 -4.57
C LEU A 46 -4.08 -3.76 -5.70
N SER A 47 -4.28 -5.06 -5.45
CA SER A 47 -5.01 -5.95 -6.35
C SER A 47 -6.21 -6.52 -5.61
N ASN A 48 -7.39 -6.41 -6.22
CA ASN A 48 -8.61 -7.05 -5.75
C ASN A 48 -8.81 -8.36 -6.53
N VAL A 49 -8.95 -9.48 -5.80
CA VAL A 49 -9.20 -10.79 -6.40
C VAL A 49 -10.67 -11.12 -6.17
N THR A 50 -11.44 -11.22 -7.25
CA THR A 50 -12.85 -11.67 -7.12
C THR A 50 -12.90 -13.12 -6.61
N PRO A 51 -14.02 -13.56 -6.01
CA PRO A 51 -14.21 -14.97 -5.62
C PRO A 51 -14.03 -15.99 -6.77
N ARG A 52 -14.11 -15.52 -8.03
CA ARG A 52 -13.91 -16.32 -9.25
C ARG A 52 -12.49 -16.20 -9.83
N GLY A 53 -11.54 -15.62 -9.10
CA GLY A 53 -10.14 -15.46 -9.49
C GLY A 53 -9.85 -14.37 -10.52
N LYS A 54 -10.85 -13.58 -10.95
CA LYS A 54 -10.64 -12.43 -11.85
C LYS A 54 -9.99 -11.28 -11.08
N ILE A 55 -8.89 -10.76 -11.62
CA ILE A 55 -8.18 -9.57 -11.10
C ILE A 55 -8.94 -8.32 -11.55
N ILE A 56 -9.38 -7.51 -10.57
CA ILE A 56 -9.99 -6.18 -10.75
C ILE A 56 -8.84 -5.15 -10.98
N PRO A 57 -9.06 -4.04 -11.72
CA PRO A 57 -8.03 -3.05 -12.02
C PRO A 57 -7.15 -2.67 -10.83
N GLN A 58 -5.84 -2.63 -11.09
CA GLN A 58 -4.83 -2.44 -10.06
C GLN A 58 -4.68 -0.95 -9.73
N VAL A 59 -4.64 -0.64 -8.44
CA VAL A 59 -4.32 0.72 -7.98
C VAL A 59 -2.87 0.75 -7.54
N VAL A 60 -2.08 1.62 -8.17
CA VAL A 60 -0.70 1.89 -7.76
C VAL A 60 -0.67 3.13 -6.89
N GLN A 61 -0.25 2.96 -5.65
CA GLN A 61 0.01 4.02 -4.69
C GLN A 61 1.52 4.29 -4.64
N ARG A 62 1.93 5.55 -4.81
CA ARG A 62 3.33 5.98 -4.72
C ARG A 62 3.58 6.85 -3.50
N PHE A 63 4.73 6.62 -2.88
CA PHE A 63 5.13 7.20 -1.61
C PHE A 63 6.49 7.88 -1.70
N LYS A 64 6.71 8.89 -0.84
CA LYS A 64 8.00 9.57 -0.72
C LYS A 64 8.96 8.73 0.14
N LYS A 65 10.27 8.94 -0.02
CA LYS A 65 11.29 8.34 0.85
C LYS A 65 11.00 8.70 2.31
N GLY A 66 11.11 7.73 3.21
CA GLY A 66 10.81 7.89 4.64
C GLY A 66 9.35 7.70 5.02
N SER A 67 8.41 7.61 4.06
CA SER A 67 7.03 7.23 4.34
C SER A 67 6.96 5.88 5.07
N ARG A 68 6.13 5.80 6.11
CA ARG A 68 5.95 4.61 6.94
C ARG A 68 4.53 4.08 6.79
N VAL A 69 4.42 2.84 6.36
CA VAL A 69 3.17 2.09 6.30
C VAL A 69 3.16 1.09 7.45
N VAL A 70 2.09 1.09 8.23
CA VAL A 70 1.95 0.21 9.41
C VAL A 70 0.85 -0.79 9.13
N VAL A 71 1.19 -2.07 9.23
CA VAL A 71 0.27 -3.20 9.06
C VAL A 71 0.01 -3.81 10.44
N ILE A 72 -1.27 -3.92 10.81
CA ILE A 72 -1.76 -4.45 12.07
C ILE A 72 -2.92 -5.38 11.74
N ASP A 73 -2.74 -6.69 11.89
CA ASP A 73 -3.73 -7.70 11.50
C ASP A 73 -4.23 -7.50 10.06
N THR A 74 -5.52 -7.20 9.87
CA THR A 74 -6.13 -6.90 8.56
C THR A 74 -6.17 -5.41 8.24
N ALA A 75 -5.66 -4.54 9.11
CA ALA A 75 -5.67 -3.10 8.92
C ALA A 75 -4.31 -2.57 8.43
N VAL A 76 -4.34 -1.62 7.50
CA VAL A 76 -3.15 -0.91 7.02
C VAL A 76 -3.32 0.59 7.13
N HIS A 77 -2.39 1.22 7.84
CA HIS A 77 -2.28 2.67 7.93
C HIS A 77 -1.31 3.18 6.86
N LEU A 78 -1.83 3.96 5.92
CA LEU A 78 -1.06 4.55 4.84
C LEU A 78 -0.80 6.05 5.12
N PRO A 79 0.45 6.52 4.95
CA PRO A 79 0.79 7.93 4.99
C PRO A 79 0.36 8.62 3.69
N PRO A 80 0.54 9.95 3.58
CA PRO A 80 0.27 10.70 2.34
C PRO A 80 0.89 10.06 1.11
N HIS A 81 0.08 9.87 0.08
CA HIS A 81 0.44 9.13 -1.12
C HIS A 81 -0.33 9.61 -2.35
N THR A 82 0.09 9.12 -3.51
CA THR A 82 -0.61 9.39 -4.77
C THR A 82 -1.07 8.10 -5.40
N SER A 83 -2.34 8.04 -5.79
CA SER A 83 -2.95 6.84 -6.38
C SER A 83 -3.19 7.04 -7.87
N LYS A 84 -2.97 5.96 -8.63
CA LYS A 84 -3.28 5.88 -10.06
C LYS A 84 -3.88 4.50 -10.37
N LEU A 85 -4.96 4.48 -11.13
CA LEU A 85 -5.52 3.26 -11.71
C LEU A 85 -4.70 2.81 -12.92
N LEU A 86 -4.41 1.52 -13.02
CA LEU A 86 -3.79 0.88 -14.20
C LEU A 86 -4.85 0.33 -15.15
#